data_AF-A0A842NDJ5-F1
#
_entry.id   AF-A0A842NDJ5-F1
#
_cell.length_a   1.000
_cell.length_b   1.000
_cell.length_c   1.000
_cell.angle_alpha   90.00
_cell.angle_beta   90.00
_cell.angle_gamma   90.00
#
_symmetry.space_group_name_H-M   'P 1'
#
loop_
_entity.id
_entity.type
_entity.pdbx_description
1 polymer ?
#
loop_
_entity_poly.entity_id
_entity_poly.type
_entity_poly.pdbx_seq_one_letter_code
_entity_poly.pdbx_strand_id
1 'polypeptide(L)'
;MKSGRFGLFACLMLLTTSWAGMATIQENQLMEKESPSWSSDIWNETPFRDVGVPENFTFLSYINYSDVGVLINNQSDVSRTIGYAFVAARNISQNRIFLFDNESTPTGETINPDQFDDYFAEPLRNMIADRNLTTELNYLVTTKGIPLRINGPGNGRASFDSEIGLINGAYNSTIHQNWWASHSYGPGANEEMKEFSRQEEGFYLVTRLTGYTVDTALGLIDKANNSFGQRGLGVLDLATNRNGSGYKWWNDMLYVSNTTLNGTMG
;
A
#
# COMPACT_ATOMS: atom_id res chain seq x y z
N MET A 1 -71.97 -22.01 -19.33
CA MET A 1 -71.14 -22.47 -20.47
C MET A 1 -69.68 -22.13 -20.16
N LYS A 2 -68.85 -23.18 -20.03
CA LYS A 2 -67.37 -23.26 -19.89
C LYS A 2 -66.74 -22.37 -18.78
N SER A 3 -66.65 -22.78 -17.51
CA SER A 3 -65.73 -23.76 -16.84
C SER A 3 -64.26 -23.33 -16.87
N GLY A 4 -63.44 -23.29 -15.81
CA GLY A 4 -63.53 -23.61 -14.37
C GLY A 4 -62.24 -23.05 -13.70
N ARG A 5 -62.29 -22.44 -12.51
CA ARG A 5 -62.25 -23.00 -11.13
C ARG A 5 -60.87 -23.50 -10.64
N PHE A 6 -60.39 -22.84 -9.57
CA PHE A 6 -59.63 -23.32 -8.39
C PHE A 6 -58.27 -24.01 -8.65
N GLY A 7 -57.20 -23.87 -7.85
CA GLY A 7 -57.02 -23.40 -6.48
C GLY A 7 -56.18 -24.42 -5.70
N LEU A 8 -54.98 -23.99 -5.26
CA LEU A 8 -54.18 -24.44 -4.09
C LEU A 8 -53.64 -25.90 -3.92
N PHE A 9 -52.49 -25.92 -3.22
CA PHE A 9 -51.86 -26.95 -2.36
C PHE A 9 -50.71 -27.84 -2.89
N ALA A 10 -49.51 -27.45 -2.46
CA ALA A 10 -48.47 -28.17 -1.69
C ALA A 10 -48.28 -29.71 -1.78
N CYS A 11 -46.99 -30.06 -1.90
CA CYS A 11 -46.25 -31.17 -1.27
C CYS A 11 -46.82 -32.60 -1.32
N LEU A 12 -46.11 -33.52 -1.99
CA LEU A 12 -45.32 -34.58 -1.34
C LEU A 12 -44.57 -35.44 -2.39
N MET A 13 -43.36 -35.86 -2.05
CA MET A 13 -42.50 -36.81 -2.77
C MET A 13 -43.10 -38.23 -2.83
N LEU A 14 -42.75 -39.02 -3.86
CA LEU A 14 -41.88 -40.21 -3.76
C LEU A 14 -41.90 -41.10 -5.03
N LEU A 15 -40.68 -41.38 -5.52
CA LEU A 15 -40.18 -42.65 -6.12
C LEU A 15 -40.68 -43.09 -7.51
N THR A 16 -39.77 -43.19 -8.48
CA THR A 16 -39.12 -44.47 -8.88
C THR A 16 -38.21 -44.33 -10.12
N THR A 17 -37.11 -45.10 -10.12
CA THR A 17 -36.22 -45.51 -11.25
C THR A 17 -35.18 -44.48 -11.76
N SER A 18 -33.91 -44.78 -12.01
CA SER A 18 -33.12 -46.03 -11.94
C SER A 18 -31.64 -45.75 -11.69
N TRP A 19 -31.04 -46.69 -10.97
CA TRP A 19 -29.64 -46.91 -10.68
C TRP A 19 -28.88 -47.37 -11.94
N ALA A 20 -27.93 -46.57 -12.44
CA ALA A 20 -26.79 -47.05 -13.22
C ALA A 20 -25.73 -45.94 -13.28
N GLY A 21 -24.65 -46.10 -12.51
CA GLY A 21 -23.51 -45.19 -12.54
C GLY A 21 -22.77 -45.12 -11.21
N MET A 22 -22.36 -46.26 -10.65
CA MET A 22 -21.25 -46.24 -9.70
C MET A 22 -19.97 -45.90 -10.48
N ALA A 23 -19.59 -44.64 -10.43
CA ALA A 23 -18.19 -44.26 -10.36
C ALA A 23 -18.05 -43.48 -9.06
N THR A 24 -17.28 -44.03 -8.14
CA THR A 24 -16.87 -43.40 -6.88
C THR A 24 -16.34 -41.99 -7.17
N ILE A 25 -17.16 -40.97 -6.91
CA ILE A 25 -16.68 -39.60 -6.83
C ILE A 25 -16.04 -39.47 -5.46
N GLN A 26 -14.73 -39.67 -5.48
CA GLN A 26 -13.81 -39.33 -4.41
C GLN A 26 -14.06 -37.87 -4.01
N GLU A 27 -14.23 -37.68 -2.71
CA GLU A 27 -14.31 -36.41 -2.01
C GLU A 27 -13.40 -35.38 -2.67
N ASN A 28 -14.02 -34.42 -3.36
CA ASN A 28 -13.30 -33.40 -4.10
C ASN A 28 -12.65 -32.51 -3.05
N GLN A 29 -11.35 -32.72 -2.89
CA GLN A 29 -10.48 -32.02 -1.97
C GLN A 29 -10.70 -30.51 -2.16
N LEU A 30 -11.20 -29.86 -1.11
CA LEU A 30 -10.91 -28.45 -0.91
C LEU A 30 -9.39 -28.34 -1.02
N MET A 31 -8.90 -27.62 -2.03
CA MET A 31 -7.49 -27.22 -2.08
C MET A 31 -7.25 -26.32 -0.86
N GLU A 32 -6.93 -26.96 0.26
CA GLU A 32 -6.15 -26.35 1.30
C GLU A 32 -4.84 -25.97 0.62
N LYS A 33 -4.70 -24.67 0.33
CA LYS A 33 -3.46 -24.09 -0.14
C LYS A 33 -2.47 -24.36 0.99
N GLU A 34 -1.67 -25.41 0.87
CA GLU A 34 -0.60 -25.73 1.81
C GLU A 34 0.26 -24.48 1.96
N SER A 35 0.04 -23.75 3.05
CA SER A 35 1.00 -22.79 3.57
C SER A 35 2.25 -23.60 3.90
N PRO A 36 3.44 -23.17 3.45
CA PRO A 36 4.67 -23.89 3.74
C PRO A 36 4.76 -24.14 5.24
N SER A 37 4.89 -25.41 5.63
CA SER A 37 5.17 -25.80 7.00
C SER A 37 6.55 -25.24 7.35
N TRP A 38 6.57 -24.11 8.05
CA TRP A 38 7.80 -23.56 8.60
C TRP A 38 8.27 -24.49 9.70
N SER A 39 9.39 -25.16 9.45
CA SER A 39 10.18 -25.78 10.52
C SER A 39 10.51 -24.68 11.54
N SER A 40 10.14 -24.94 12.79
CA SER A 40 10.56 -24.16 13.95
C SER A 40 12.08 -23.94 13.94
N ASP A 41 12.48 -22.73 14.32
CA ASP A 41 13.83 -22.29 14.70
C ASP A 41 14.70 -21.58 13.67
N ILE A 42 14.12 -20.67 12.86
CA ILE A 42 14.89 -19.60 12.18
C ILE A 42 15.66 -18.73 13.20
N TRP A 43 15.13 -18.63 14.44
CA TRP A 43 15.68 -17.82 15.53
C TRP A 43 16.90 -18.42 16.24
N ASN A 44 17.26 -19.68 15.94
CA ASN A 44 18.37 -20.37 16.61
C ASN A 44 19.56 -20.68 15.67
N GLU A 45 19.58 -20.09 14.47
CA GLU A 45 20.63 -20.33 13.48
C GLU A 45 21.87 -19.46 13.74
N THR A 46 23.02 -20.11 13.94
CA THR A 46 24.34 -19.44 13.97
C THR A 46 25.34 -20.17 13.06
N PRO A 47 25.98 -19.48 12.09
CA PRO A 47 25.76 -18.08 11.71
C PRO A 47 24.38 -17.87 11.06
N PHE A 48 23.86 -16.64 11.16
CA PHE A 48 22.67 -16.25 10.40
C PHE A 48 22.90 -16.49 8.90
N ARG A 49 21.91 -17.06 8.21
CA ARG A 49 21.98 -17.23 6.76
C ARG A 49 21.76 -15.88 6.07
N ASP A 50 22.52 -15.61 5.01
CA ASP A 50 22.32 -14.44 4.15
C ASP A 50 21.04 -14.55 3.29
N VAL A 51 20.48 -15.76 3.18
CA VAL A 51 19.28 -16.06 2.41
C VAL A 51 18.09 -16.20 3.36
N GLY A 52 17.14 -15.27 3.29
CA GLY A 52 15.96 -15.22 4.17
C GLY A 52 14.88 -16.26 3.87
N VAL A 53 14.88 -16.87 2.67
CA VAL A 53 13.95 -17.95 2.29
C VAL A 53 14.66 -18.93 1.33
N PRO A 54 14.74 -20.24 1.66
CA PRO A 54 15.58 -21.20 0.92
C PRO A 54 15.09 -21.64 -0.47
N GLU A 55 13.80 -21.49 -0.76
CA GLU A 55 13.21 -21.93 -2.03
C GLU A 55 13.28 -20.84 -3.13
N ASN A 56 13.02 -21.22 -4.39
CA ASN A 56 12.94 -20.28 -5.50
C ASN A 56 11.53 -19.67 -5.57
N PHE A 57 11.35 -18.46 -5.04
CA PHE A 57 10.09 -17.69 -5.12
C PHE A 57 10.37 -16.34 -5.80
N THR A 58 9.37 -15.84 -6.52
CA THR A 58 9.41 -14.51 -7.14
C THR A 58 8.65 -13.50 -6.28
N PHE A 59 8.92 -12.22 -6.52
CA PHE A 59 8.18 -11.13 -5.87
C PHE A 59 6.66 -11.27 -6.03
N LEU A 60 6.22 -11.66 -7.24
CA LEU A 60 4.81 -11.84 -7.58
C LEU A 60 4.16 -13.04 -6.88
N SER A 61 4.94 -14.05 -6.48
CA SER A 61 4.43 -15.22 -5.76
C SER A 61 4.30 -15.00 -4.25
N TYR A 62 4.91 -13.95 -3.69
CA TYR A 62 5.04 -13.79 -2.24
C TYR A 62 4.57 -12.43 -1.72
N ILE A 63 4.64 -11.36 -2.53
CA ILE A 63 4.08 -10.05 -2.15
C ILE A 63 2.85 -9.77 -2.99
N ASN A 64 1.77 -9.43 -2.29
CA ASN A 64 0.52 -9.02 -2.90
C ASN A 64 0.48 -7.49 -3.08
N TYR A 65 0.22 -7.04 -4.30
CA TYR A 65 0.05 -5.62 -4.65
C TYR A 65 -1.42 -5.23 -4.84
N SER A 66 -2.34 -6.11 -4.47
CA SER A 66 -3.77 -5.92 -4.73
C SER A 66 -4.37 -4.76 -3.97
N ASP A 67 -3.67 -4.11 -3.02
CA ASP A 67 -4.13 -2.97 -2.24
C ASP A 67 -3.26 -1.72 -2.41
N VAL A 68 -2.46 -1.70 -3.49
CA VAL A 68 -1.52 -0.62 -3.82
C VAL A 68 -2.06 0.23 -4.97
N GLY A 69 -2.10 1.54 -4.78
CA GLY A 69 -2.39 2.54 -5.81
C GLY A 69 -1.14 3.25 -6.30
N VAL A 70 -1.01 3.50 -7.60
CA VAL A 70 0.14 4.24 -8.18
C VAL A 70 -0.32 5.57 -8.73
N LEU A 71 0.26 6.67 -8.24
CA LEU A 71 -0.05 8.04 -8.63
C LEU A 71 0.92 8.51 -9.71
N ILE A 72 0.39 8.90 -10.86
CA ILE A 72 1.16 9.31 -12.04
C ILE A 72 0.70 10.70 -12.49
N ASN A 73 1.62 11.66 -12.54
CA ASN A 73 1.36 12.97 -13.13
C ASN A 73 1.55 12.87 -14.66
N ASN A 74 0.47 12.97 -15.43
CA ASN A 74 0.55 12.81 -16.88
C ASN A 74 1.31 13.97 -17.54
N GLN A 75 1.37 15.15 -16.91
CA GLN A 75 2.16 16.30 -17.39
C GLN A 75 3.66 16.15 -17.14
N SER A 76 4.11 15.10 -16.44
CA SER A 76 5.53 14.85 -16.16
C SER A 76 6.01 13.57 -16.84
N ASP A 77 6.83 13.71 -17.88
CA ASP A 77 7.49 12.58 -18.58
C ASP A 77 8.25 11.66 -17.61
N VAL A 78 8.87 12.26 -16.59
CA VAL A 78 9.58 11.57 -15.52
C VAL A 78 8.62 10.73 -14.67
N SER A 79 7.47 11.28 -14.28
CA SER A 79 6.47 10.55 -13.50
C SER A 79 5.87 9.41 -14.29
N ARG A 80 5.52 9.64 -15.57
CA ARG A 80 5.00 8.57 -16.44
C ARG A 80 6.01 7.44 -16.58
N THR A 81 7.26 7.76 -16.88
CA THR A 81 8.31 6.75 -17.10
C THR A 81 8.51 5.88 -15.86
N ILE A 82 8.67 6.49 -14.68
CA ILE A 82 8.91 5.76 -13.43
C ILE A 82 7.65 5.00 -13.00
N GLY A 83 6.48 5.65 -13.07
CA GLY A 83 5.20 5.08 -12.64
C GLY A 83 4.82 3.85 -13.45
N TYR A 84 4.90 3.93 -14.78
CA TYR A 84 4.59 2.78 -15.63
C TYR A 84 5.63 1.66 -15.53
N ALA A 85 6.90 1.99 -15.29
CA ALA A 85 7.91 0.97 -15.01
C ALA A 85 7.57 0.19 -13.72
N PHE A 86 7.13 0.88 -12.66
CA PHE A 86 6.70 0.23 -11.42
C PHE A 86 5.43 -0.60 -11.63
N VAL A 87 4.43 -0.05 -12.33
CA VAL A 87 3.20 -0.77 -12.70
C VAL A 87 3.52 -2.08 -13.41
N ALA A 88 4.39 -2.04 -14.42
CA ALA A 88 4.79 -3.22 -15.18
C ALA A 88 5.57 -4.22 -14.32
N ALA A 89 6.53 -3.75 -13.51
CA ALA A 89 7.37 -4.60 -12.69
C ALA A 89 6.62 -5.26 -11.52
N ARG A 90 5.43 -4.77 -11.16
CA ARG A 90 4.63 -5.24 -10.02
C ARG A 90 3.26 -5.80 -10.42
N ASN A 91 2.95 -5.81 -11.71
CA ASN A 91 1.67 -6.23 -12.25
C ASN A 91 0.48 -5.51 -11.57
N ILE A 92 0.59 -4.19 -11.42
CA ILE A 92 -0.47 -3.38 -10.80
C ILE A 92 -1.70 -3.36 -11.70
N SER A 93 -2.86 -3.70 -11.14
CA SER A 93 -4.14 -3.68 -11.85
C SER A 93 -4.46 -2.27 -12.39
N GLN A 94 -5.02 -2.21 -13.59
CA GLN A 94 -5.29 -0.95 -14.29
C GLN A 94 -6.20 0.01 -13.50
N ASN A 95 -7.16 -0.51 -12.74
CA ASN A 95 -8.04 0.31 -11.89
C ASN A 95 -7.31 0.98 -10.72
N ARG A 96 -6.07 0.57 -10.41
CA ARG A 96 -5.23 1.14 -9.34
C ARG A 96 -4.13 2.06 -9.86
N ILE A 97 -4.16 2.37 -11.16
CA ILE A 97 -3.33 3.41 -11.77
C ILE A 97 -4.12 4.72 -11.73
N PHE A 98 -3.65 5.68 -10.94
CA PHE A 98 -4.26 6.99 -10.76
C PHE A 98 -3.48 8.02 -11.58
N LEU A 99 -4.00 8.28 -12.78
CA LEU A 99 -3.38 9.18 -13.74
C LEU A 99 -4.00 10.59 -13.61
N PHE A 100 -3.18 11.58 -13.28
CA PHE A 100 -3.59 12.98 -13.22
C PHE A 100 -3.42 13.61 -14.60
N ASP A 101 -4.52 13.64 -15.36
CA ASP A 101 -4.53 13.98 -16.79
C ASP A 101 -4.80 15.46 -17.12
N ASN A 102 -5.13 16.28 -16.13
CA ASN A 102 -5.41 17.70 -16.38
C ASN A 102 -4.16 18.41 -16.91
N GLU A 103 -4.31 19.18 -18.00
CA GLU A 103 -3.21 19.92 -18.63
C GLU A 103 -2.55 20.95 -17.72
N SER A 104 -3.27 21.43 -16.71
CA SER A 104 -2.79 22.38 -15.72
C SER A 104 -2.21 21.71 -14.46
N THR A 105 -2.15 20.37 -14.41
CA THR A 105 -1.51 19.66 -13.29
C THR A 105 -0.04 20.09 -13.17
N PRO A 106 0.37 20.66 -12.03
CA PRO A 106 1.71 21.23 -11.89
C PRO A 106 2.79 20.16 -11.82
N THR A 107 3.97 20.46 -12.37
CA THR A 107 5.15 19.59 -12.38
C THR A 107 6.28 20.08 -11.46
N GLY A 108 6.11 21.26 -10.86
CA GLY A 108 7.06 21.86 -9.94
C GLY A 108 7.15 21.09 -8.61
N GLU A 109 8.32 21.16 -7.96
CA GLU A 109 8.51 20.49 -6.67
C GLU A 109 7.68 21.09 -5.53
N THR A 110 7.31 22.37 -5.64
CA THR A 110 6.53 23.10 -4.64
C THR A 110 5.24 23.61 -5.27
N ILE A 111 4.12 23.31 -4.63
CA ILE A 111 2.77 23.78 -5.01
C ILE A 111 2.11 24.49 -3.82
N ASN A 112 1.05 25.25 -4.07
CA ASN A 112 0.21 25.82 -3.01
C ASN A 112 -0.96 24.88 -2.65
N PRO A 113 -1.71 25.14 -1.56
CA PRO A 113 -2.87 24.33 -1.15
C PRO A 113 -3.93 24.14 -2.24
N ASP A 114 -4.33 25.23 -2.92
CA ASP A 114 -5.35 25.16 -3.97
C ASP A 114 -4.91 24.23 -5.11
N GLN A 115 -3.64 24.31 -5.52
CA GLN A 115 -3.06 23.41 -6.52
C GLN A 115 -3.01 21.95 -6.06
N PHE A 116 -2.81 21.70 -4.76
CA PHE A 116 -2.86 20.34 -4.22
C PHE A 116 -4.28 19.78 -4.30
N ASP A 117 -5.26 20.56 -3.85
CA ASP A 117 -6.67 20.15 -3.83
C ASP A 117 -7.20 19.92 -5.25
N ASP A 118 -7.04 20.92 -6.12
CA ASP A 118 -7.64 20.93 -7.47
C ASP A 118 -7.05 19.87 -8.40
N TYR A 119 -5.72 19.66 -8.34
CA TYR A 119 -5.01 18.83 -9.34
C TYR A 119 -4.61 17.45 -8.84
N PHE A 120 -4.69 17.18 -7.53
CA PHE A 120 -4.28 15.89 -6.97
C PHE A 120 -5.29 15.30 -5.99
N ALA A 121 -5.64 16.01 -4.91
CA ALA A 121 -6.48 15.42 -3.86
C ALA A 121 -7.88 15.12 -4.38
N GLU A 122 -8.59 16.11 -4.92
CA GLU A 122 -9.96 15.92 -5.42
C GLU A 122 -10.03 14.94 -6.62
N PRO A 123 -9.15 15.04 -7.64
CA PRO A 123 -9.10 14.03 -8.68
C PRO A 123 -8.86 12.61 -8.14
N LEU A 124 -7.99 12.44 -7.14
CA LEU A 124 -7.73 11.15 -6.54
C LEU A 124 -8.96 10.62 -5.77
N ARG A 125 -9.64 11.47 -4.99
CA ARG A 125 -10.88 11.10 -4.30
C ARG A 125 -11.93 10.59 -5.29
N ASN A 126 -12.13 11.32 -6.38
CA ASN A 126 -13.10 10.96 -7.42
C ASN A 126 -12.73 9.62 -8.07
N MET A 127 -11.47 9.44 -8.49
CA MET A 127 -11.02 8.18 -9.08
C MET A 127 -11.16 6.99 -8.11
N ILE A 128 -10.88 7.17 -6.81
CA ILE A 128 -11.05 6.12 -5.79
C ILE A 128 -12.53 5.77 -5.62
N ALA A 129 -13.40 6.78 -5.53
CA ALA A 129 -14.83 6.60 -5.37
C ALA A 129 -15.46 5.90 -6.59
N ASP A 130 -15.18 6.40 -7.80
CA ASP A 130 -15.72 5.86 -9.06
C ASP A 130 -15.34 4.39 -9.29
N ARG A 131 -14.20 3.97 -8.74
CA ARG A 131 -13.66 2.61 -8.88
C ARG A 131 -13.98 1.72 -7.68
N ASN A 132 -14.73 2.21 -6.70
CA ASN A 132 -15.07 1.51 -5.45
C ASN A 132 -13.84 1.01 -4.68
N LEU A 133 -12.78 1.82 -4.61
CA LEU A 133 -11.50 1.44 -3.99
C LEU A 133 -11.29 1.97 -2.57
N THR A 134 -12.30 2.64 -1.98
CA THR A 134 -12.17 3.31 -0.67
C THR A 134 -11.74 2.38 0.46
N THR A 135 -12.22 1.13 0.47
CA THR A 135 -11.88 0.12 1.49
C THR A 135 -10.76 -0.84 1.05
N GLU A 136 -10.35 -0.74 -0.21
CA GLU A 136 -9.50 -1.72 -0.91
C GLU A 136 -8.04 -1.27 -1.05
N LEU A 137 -7.71 -0.06 -0.64
CA LEU A 137 -6.39 0.53 -0.78
C LEU A 137 -5.80 0.80 0.59
N ASN A 138 -4.59 0.31 0.83
CA ASN A 138 -3.80 0.61 2.01
C ASN A 138 -2.61 1.53 1.68
N TYR A 139 -2.03 1.34 0.50
CA TYR A 139 -0.77 1.97 0.12
C TYR A 139 -0.91 2.82 -1.14
N LEU A 140 -0.20 3.94 -1.17
CA LEU A 140 -0.04 4.78 -2.34
C LEU A 140 1.44 4.90 -2.71
N VAL A 141 1.73 4.83 -4.00
CA VAL A 141 3.07 5.04 -4.55
C VAL A 141 3.08 6.34 -5.34
N THR A 142 3.91 7.30 -4.92
CA THR A 142 4.21 8.50 -5.70
C THR A 142 5.55 8.34 -6.41
N THR A 143 5.81 9.15 -7.43
CA THR A 143 7.08 9.12 -8.18
C THR A 143 7.74 10.49 -8.20
N LYS A 144 9.01 10.55 -8.62
CA LYS A 144 9.56 11.81 -9.14
C LYS A 144 8.63 12.36 -10.23
N GLY A 145 8.38 13.67 -10.24
CA GLY A 145 7.42 14.34 -11.13
C GLY A 145 6.04 14.58 -10.52
N ILE A 146 5.72 13.93 -9.39
CA ILE A 146 4.70 14.40 -8.45
C ILE A 146 5.37 15.46 -7.53
N PRO A 147 4.69 16.57 -7.17
CA PRO A 147 5.26 17.59 -6.29
C PRO A 147 5.84 17.02 -4.99
N LEU A 148 6.88 17.63 -4.43
CA LEU A 148 7.52 17.17 -3.18
C LEU A 148 6.87 17.80 -1.95
N ARG A 149 6.46 19.06 -2.05
CA ARG A 149 6.03 19.85 -0.89
C ARG A 149 4.90 20.80 -1.22
N ILE A 150 4.11 21.10 -0.21
CA ILE A 150 2.99 22.03 -0.23
C ILE A 150 3.38 23.23 0.62
N ASN A 151 3.25 24.42 0.04
CA ASN A 151 3.58 25.68 0.67
C ASN A 151 2.31 26.48 0.94
N GLY A 152 1.74 26.26 2.12
CA GLY A 152 0.55 26.94 2.61
C GLY A 152 0.83 28.29 3.29
N PRO A 153 -0.23 29.01 3.67
CA PRO A 153 -0.12 30.32 4.32
C PRO A 153 0.61 30.25 5.66
N GLY A 154 1.28 31.33 6.04
CA GLY A 154 2.03 31.41 7.29
C GLY A 154 3.16 30.37 7.37
N ASN A 155 3.09 29.51 8.39
CA ASN A 155 4.03 28.40 8.62
C ASN A 155 3.54 27.06 8.04
N GLY A 156 2.47 27.06 7.23
CA GLY A 156 1.93 25.85 6.60
C GLY A 156 2.94 25.26 5.63
N ARG A 157 3.67 24.24 6.05
CA ARG A 157 4.66 23.52 5.25
C ARG A 157 4.43 22.04 5.46
N ALA A 158 4.11 21.34 4.38
CA ALA A 158 3.90 19.91 4.41
C ALA A 158 4.63 19.23 3.25
N SER A 159 4.89 17.93 3.41
CA SER A 159 5.24 17.12 2.25
C SER A 159 3.97 16.78 1.47
N PHE A 160 4.08 16.66 0.15
CA PHE A 160 2.96 16.19 -0.66
C PHE A 160 2.49 14.81 -0.20
N ASP A 161 3.45 13.92 0.07
CA ASP A 161 3.18 12.52 0.43
C ASP A 161 2.45 12.41 1.78
N SER A 162 2.78 13.28 2.74
CA SER A 162 2.08 13.31 4.02
C SER A 162 0.63 13.73 3.88
N GLU A 163 0.31 14.73 3.04
CA GLU A 163 -1.08 15.20 2.92
C GLU A 163 -1.93 14.31 2.02
N ILE A 164 -1.38 13.82 0.91
CA ILE A 164 -2.14 12.91 0.03
C ILE A 164 -2.49 11.61 0.75
N GLY A 165 -1.69 11.21 1.74
CA GLY A 165 -1.98 10.07 2.60
C GLY A 165 -3.22 10.25 3.49
N LEU A 166 -3.65 11.48 3.77
CA LEU A 166 -4.75 11.76 4.70
C LEU A 166 -6.12 11.82 4.02
N ILE A 167 -6.18 11.81 2.69
CA ILE A 167 -7.45 11.91 1.96
C ILE A 167 -8.36 10.72 2.31
N ASN A 168 -9.67 10.99 2.35
CA ASN A 168 -10.73 10.03 2.65
C ASN A 168 -10.53 9.27 3.98
N GLY A 169 -9.66 9.76 4.87
CA GLY A 169 -9.28 9.13 6.12
C GLY A 169 -9.76 9.88 7.36
N ALA A 170 -9.45 9.34 8.54
CA ALA A 170 -9.79 9.93 9.83
C ALA A 170 -9.10 11.30 10.06
N TYR A 171 -7.95 11.50 9.43
CA TYR A 171 -7.13 12.71 9.54
C TYR A 171 -7.35 13.71 8.40
N ASN A 172 -8.41 13.52 7.58
CA ASN A 172 -8.66 14.38 6.43
C ASN A 172 -8.77 15.88 6.79
N SER A 173 -9.30 16.19 7.98
CA SER A 173 -9.44 17.57 8.47
C SER A 173 -8.10 18.24 8.82
N THR A 174 -6.99 17.50 8.88
CA THR A 174 -5.67 18.04 9.19
C THR A 174 -4.86 18.43 7.95
N ILE A 175 -5.39 18.20 6.74
CA ILE A 175 -4.81 18.68 5.48
C ILE A 175 -4.76 20.22 5.52
N HIS A 176 -3.66 20.81 5.02
CA HIS A 176 -3.35 22.25 5.04
C HIS A 176 -3.24 22.92 6.42
N GLN A 177 -3.35 22.15 7.52
CA GLN A 177 -3.23 22.70 8.86
C GLN A 177 -1.78 22.99 9.23
N ASN A 178 -1.59 23.90 10.20
CA ASN A 178 -0.29 24.08 10.82
C ASN A 178 -0.03 22.95 11.82
N TRP A 179 1.25 22.70 12.11
CA TRP A 179 1.72 21.67 13.05
C TRP A 179 1.54 20.24 12.52
N TRP A 180 1.49 19.25 13.41
CA TRP A 180 1.41 17.84 13.06
C TRP A 180 0.12 17.20 13.58
N ALA A 181 -0.37 16.22 12.84
CA ALA A 181 -1.30 15.24 13.36
C ALA A 181 -0.52 14.08 14.01
N SER A 182 -1.14 13.40 14.97
CA SER A 182 -0.55 12.22 15.61
C SER A 182 -1.39 10.98 15.34
N HIS A 183 -0.72 9.88 15.02
CA HIS A 183 -1.29 8.53 14.95
C HIS A 183 -0.44 7.58 15.80
N SER A 184 -0.95 6.37 16.05
CA SER A 184 -0.28 5.36 16.87
C SER A 184 0.28 4.17 16.09
N TYR A 185 0.29 4.24 14.75
CA TYR A 185 0.99 3.25 13.94
C TYR A 185 2.51 3.47 13.86
N GLY A 186 3.29 2.38 13.94
CA GLY A 186 4.72 2.35 13.56
C GLY A 186 5.72 2.19 14.72
N PRO A 187 7.02 2.05 14.41
CA PRO A 187 8.05 1.60 15.38
C PRO A 187 8.36 2.60 16.50
N GLY A 188 7.95 3.85 16.31
CA GLY A 188 8.03 4.90 17.32
C GLY A 188 6.76 5.06 18.16
N ALA A 189 5.69 4.36 17.80
CA ALA A 189 4.50 4.31 18.62
C ALA A 189 4.73 3.38 19.80
N ASN A 190 4.15 3.71 20.94
CA ASN A 190 4.18 2.85 22.13
C ASN A 190 3.09 1.77 22.05
N GLU A 191 3.00 1.11 20.89
CA GLU A 191 2.02 0.08 20.56
C GLU A 191 2.71 -1.13 19.95
N GLU A 192 2.03 -2.27 19.96
CA GLU A 192 2.54 -3.50 19.34
C GLU A 192 2.67 -3.32 17.82
N MET A 193 3.81 -3.76 17.26
CA MET A 193 4.02 -3.74 15.81
C MET A 193 3.09 -4.74 15.14
N LYS A 194 2.17 -4.23 14.33
CA LYS A 194 1.21 -5.02 13.54
C LYS A 194 1.29 -4.66 12.06
N GLU A 195 0.69 -5.51 11.23
CA GLU A 195 0.47 -5.18 9.81
C GLU A 195 -0.38 -3.91 9.69
N PHE A 196 -0.05 -3.06 8.72
CA PHE A 196 -0.80 -1.84 8.48
C PHE A 196 -2.18 -2.15 7.90
N SER A 197 -3.21 -1.50 8.45
CA SER A 197 -4.53 -1.46 7.84
C SER A 197 -5.01 -0.02 7.81
N ARG A 198 -5.28 0.51 6.62
CA ARG A 198 -5.90 1.83 6.48
C ARG A 198 -7.24 1.92 7.20
N GLN A 199 -7.99 0.83 7.25
CA GLN A 199 -9.30 0.83 7.91
C GLN A 199 -9.17 1.04 9.42
N GLU A 200 -8.10 0.54 10.02
CA GLU A 200 -7.80 0.72 11.44
C GLU A 200 -7.11 2.06 11.70
N GLU A 201 -6.09 2.38 10.91
CA GLU A 201 -5.22 3.54 11.15
C GLU A 201 -5.78 4.84 10.57
N GLY A 202 -6.68 4.78 9.58
CA GLY A 202 -7.40 5.95 9.08
C GLY A 202 -6.62 6.84 8.12
N PHE A 203 -5.51 6.37 7.52
CA PHE A 203 -4.75 7.07 6.47
C PHE A 203 -4.13 6.06 5.48
N TYR A 204 -3.58 6.52 4.36
CA TYR A 204 -2.78 5.71 3.45
C TYR A 204 -1.30 5.77 3.82
N LEU A 205 -0.60 4.63 3.77
CA LEU A 205 0.87 4.66 3.76
C LEU A 205 1.37 5.04 2.37
N VAL A 206 2.10 6.16 2.31
CA VAL A 206 2.63 6.68 1.06
C VAL A 206 4.13 6.41 0.98
N THR A 207 4.57 5.82 -0.13
CA THR A 207 5.98 5.68 -0.44
C THR A 207 6.31 6.37 -1.75
N ARG A 208 7.46 7.03 -1.81
CA ARG A 208 7.90 7.75 -2.99
C ARG A 208 9.03 7.01 -3.69
N LEU A 209 8.77 6.56 -4.92
CA LEU A 209 9.78 6.04 -5.82
C LEU A 209 10.50 7.20 -6.52
N THR A 210 11.64 7.60 -5.99
CA THR A 210 12.40 8.77 -6.47
C THR A 210 13.90 8.50 -6.50
N GLY A 211 14.60 9.33 -7.26
CA GLY A 211 16.05 9.37 -7.40
C GLY A 211 16.46 10.73 -7.96
N TYR A 212 17.76 11.02 -7.96
CA TYR A 212 18.24 12.26 -8.58
C TYR A 212 17.91 12.29 -10.08
N THR A 213 18.09 11.13 -10.76
CA THR A 213 17.74 10.90 -12.16
C THR A 213 16.63 9.85 -12.31
N VAL A 214 16.02 9.78 -13.50
CA VAL A 214 15.07 8.71 -13.88
C VAL A 214 15.74 7.34 -13.75
N ASP A 215 16.94 7.19 -14.31
CA ASP A 215 17.69 5.93 -14.26
C ASP A 215 17.98 5.48 -12.81
N THR A 216 18.24 6.42 -11.91
CA THR A 216 18.41 6.09 -10.48
C THR A 216 17.14 5.50 -9.90
N ALA A 217 15.97 6.10 -10.19
CA ALA A 217 14.69 5.61 -9.70
C ALA A 217 14.30 4.26 -10.32
N LEU A 218 14.54 4.07 -11.63
CA LEU A 218 14.33 2.78 -12.30
C LEU A 218 15.26 1.69 -11.74
N GLY A 219 16.52 2.04 -11.48
CA GLY A 219 17.48 1.14 -10.84
C GLY A 219 17.07 0.69 -9.44
N LEU A 220 16.22 1.45 -8.71
CA LEU A 220 15.66 0.98 -7.44
C LEU A 220 14.63 -0.15 -7.63
N ILE A 221 13.84 -0.12 -8.71
CA ILE A 221 12.92 -1.20 -9.06
C ILE A 221 13.72 -2.47 -9.35
N ASP A 222 14.76 -2.34 -10.17
CA ASP A 222 15.63 -3.47 -10.53
C ASP A 222 16.37 -4.03 -9.32
N LYS A 223 16.91 -3.16 -8.45
CA LYS A 223 17.53 -3.61 -7.20
C LYS A 223 16.55 -4.39 -6.33
N ALA A 224 15.32 -3.90 -6.16
CA ALA A 224 14.29 -4.59 -5.39
C ALA A 224 13.92 -5.97 -5.97
N ASN A 225 13.91 -6.10 -7.31
CA ASN A 225 13.67 -7.39 -7.97
C ASN A 225 14.79 -8.40 -7.67
N ASN A 226 16.03 -7.93 -7.63
CA ASN A 226 17.21 -8.77 -7.46
C ASN A 226 17.60 -8.99 -5.98
N SER A 227 17.03 -8.21 -5.06
CA SER A 227 17.29 -8.33 -3.62
C SER A 227 16.19 -9.12 -2.89
N PHE A 228 15.30 -9.79 -3.62
CA PHE A 228 14.20 -10.50 -2.99
C PHE A 228 14.70 -11.74 -2.23
N GLY A 229 14.22 -11.93 -1.00
CA GLY A 229 14.76 -12.93 -0.08
C GLY A 229 16.11 -12.56 0.56
N GLN A 230 16.68 -11.40 0.26
CA GLN A 230 17.87 -10.87 0.93
C GLN A 230 17.48 -9.92 2.06
N ARG A 231 18.20 -9.99 3.18
CA ARG A 231 18.02 -9.02 4.27
C ARG A 231 18.76 -7.73 3.94
N GLY A 232 18.02 -6.64 3.78
CA GLY A 232 18.57 -5.30 3.58
C GLY A 232 19.09 -4.68 4.87
N LEU A 233 19.92 -3.63 4.74
CA LEU A 233 20.33 -2.78 5.85
C LEU A 233 19.33 -1.61 5.98
N GLY A 234 18.67 -1.51 7.13
CA GLY A 234 17.92 -0.33 7.52
C GLY A 234 18.87 0.71 8.10
N VAL A 235 18.94 1.90 7.51
CA VAL A 235 19.77 3.01 8.01
C VAL A 235 18.86 4.15 8.44
N LEU A 236 18.94 4.51 9.72
CA LEU A 236 18.28 5.69 10.28
C LEU A 236 19.31 6.83 10.36
N ASP A 237 19.13 7.85 9.53
CA ASP A 237 20.05 8.99 9.44
C ASP A 237 19.72 10.04 10.51
N LEU A 238 20.63 10.20 11.47
CA LEU A 238 20.47 11.08 12.63
C LEU A 238 21.08 12.46 12.36
N ALA A 239 20.36 13.52 12.74
CA ALA A 239 20.91 14.88 12.76
C ALA A 239 21.64 15.14 14.09
N THR A 240 22.75 14.42 14.34
CA THR A 240 23.47 14.47 15.64
C THR A 240 24.01 15.86 15.99
N ASN A 241 24.26 16.70 14.99
CA ASN A 241 24.66 18.10 15.16
C ASN A 241 23.50 19.05 15.54
N ARG A 242 22.25 18.56 15.57
CA ARG A 242 21.04 19.33 15.91
C ARG A 242 20.27 18.58 16.98
N ASN A 243 20.48 18.92 18.25
CA ASN A 243 19.88 18.19 19.37
C ASN A 243 19.08 19.08 20.35
N GLY A 244 18.36 20.08 19.81
CA GLY A 244 17.46 20.95 20.58
C GLY A 244 16.06 21.01 19.96
N SER A 245 15.05 21.33 20.79
CA SER A 245 13.65 21.47 20.38
C SER A 245 13.16 20.27 19.54
N GLY A 246 12.46 20.51 18.42
CA GLY A 246 11.91 19.47 17.56
C GLY A 246 12.95 18.51 16.99
N TYR A 247 14.18 18.96 16.71
CA TYR A 247 15.24 18.06 16.23
C TYR A 247 15.61 17.00 17.27
N LYS A 248 15.66 17.38 18.55
CA LYS A 248 15.90 16.40 19.63
C LYS A 248 14.79 15.35 19.63
N TRP A 249 13.53 15.78 19.56
CA TRP A 249 12.39 14.88 19.58
C TRP A 249 12.45 13.86 18.44
N TRP A 250 12.75 14.30 17.21
CA TRP A 250 12.90 13.39 16.07
C TRP A 250 14.13 12.47 16.19
N ASN A 251 15.26 12.96 16.69
CA ASN A 251 16.42 12.10 16.96
C ASN A 251 16.10 11.03 18.01
N ASP A 252 15.43 11.40 19.11
CA ASP A 252 14.98 10.44 20.15
C ASP A 252 14.06 9.38 19.53
N MET A 253 13.12 9.77 18.68
CA MET A 253 12.22 8.87 17.96
C MET A 253 12.96 7.90 17.01
N LEU A 254 14.04 8.33 16.37
CA LEU A 254 14.89 7.46 15.55
C LEU A 254 15.65 6.45 16.42
N TYR A 255 16.11 6.83 17.61
CA TYR A 255 16.72 5.89 18.56
C TYR A 255 15.71 4.86 19.09
N VAL A 256 14.50 5.29 19.41
CA VAL A 256 13.40 4.38 19.80
C VAL A 256 13.11 3.42 18.64
N SER A 257 12.93 3.94 17.43
CA SER A 257 12.67 3.12 16.24
C SER A 257 13.78 2.10 15.99
N ASN A 258 15.06 2.48 16.14
CA ASN A 258 16.17 1.55 16.03
C ASN A 258 16.09 0.43 17.07
N THR A 259 15.76 0.77 18.31
CA THR A 259 15.62 -0.21 19.40
C THR A 259 14.43 -1.13 19.14
N THR A 260 13.27 -0.60 18.76
CA THR A 260 12.08 -1.39 18.43
C THR A 260 12.36 -2.32 17.26
N LEU A 261 12.86 -1.78 16.15
CA LEU A 261 13.11 -2.56 14.93
C LEU A 261 14.15 -3.65 15.15
N ASN A 262 15.21 -3.41 15.93
CA ASN A 262 16.22 -4.44 16.25
C ASN A 262 15.76 -5.39 17.36
N GLY A 263 14.94 -4.93 18.30
CA GLY A 263 14.43 -5.71 19.42
C GLY A 263 13.33 -6.70 19.01
N THR A 264 12.58 -6.38 17.95
CA THR A 264 11.61 -7.30 17.32
C THR A 264 12.26 -8.25 16.30
N MET A 265 13.59 -8.20 16.11
CA MET A 265 14.33 -9.19 15.29
C MET A 265 14.90 -10.34 16.14
N GLY A 266 14.29 -10.59 17.30
CA GLY A 266 14.62 -11.72 18.19
C GLY A 266 13.93 -13.00 17.76
#